data_AF-A0A7J8TTD2-F1
#
_entry.id   AF-A0A7J8TTD2-F1
#
_cell.length_a   1.000
_cell.length_b   1.000
_cell.length_c   1.000
_cell.angle_alpha   90.00
_cell.angle_beta   90.00
_cell.angle_gamma   90.00
#
_symmetry.space_group_name_H-M   'P 1'
#
loop_
_entity.id
_entity.type
_entity.pdbx_description
1 polymer ?
#
loop_
_entity_poly.entity_id
_entity_poly.type
_entity_poly.pdbx_seq_one_letter_code
_entity_poly.pdbx_strand_id
1 'polypeptide(L)'
;PNTDGIHIGRSNGVNVLNTEIKTGDDCVLIGDGSKNLVINGVTCGPGHDISIGSLELFKNEEPVDRVTVKNCTMTNTSNGVRIKGWPGAEPGTCSNIHFEDILHCENLELGNIEITYSGPTRPAVSQCLKVKPKVSGKQNPAACSAPIPAKPTSTA
;
A
#
# COMPACT_ATOMS: atom_id res chain seq x y z
N PRO A 1 17.42 -1.78 13.10
CA PRO A 1 17.67 -1.68 11.64
C PRO A 1 17.13 -2.91 10.92
N ASN A 2 16.35 -2.75 9.85
CA ASN A 2 15.78 -3.83 9.02
C ASN A 2 15.01 -4.90 9.79
N THR A 3 14.27 -4.48 10.81
CA THR A 3 13.44 -5.36 11.61
C THR A 3 12.00 -5.26 11.14
N ASP A 4 11.71 -5.77 9.95
CA ASP A 4 10.35 -5.81 9.41
C ASP A 4 9.44 -6.63 10.33
N GLY A 5 8.18 -6.24 10.44
CA GLY A 5 7.20 -6.94 11.29
C GLY A 5 6.70 -8.21 10.61
N ILE A 6 5.96 -8.01 9.51
CA ILE A 6 5.42 -9.11 8.69
C ILE A 6 5.81 -8.85 7.24
N HIS A 7 6.50 -9.82 6.62
CA HIS A 7 6.77 -9.80 5.19
C HIS A 7 5.90 -10.85 4.49
N ILE A 8 5.02 -10.39 3.59
CA ILE A 8 4.11 -11.22 2.79
C ILE A 8 4.57 -11.16 1.33
N GLY A 9 5.01 -12.29 0.77
CA GLY A 9 5.36 -12.43 -0.64
C GLY A 9 4.68 -13.63 -1.26
N ARG A 10 4.32 -13.55 -2.54
CA ARG A 10 3.78 -14.64 -3.38
C ARG A 10 2.69 -15.46 -2.68
N SER A 11 1.79 -14.76 -2.01
CA SER A 11 0.77 -15.34 -1.15
C SER A 11 -0.63 -14.94 -1.60
N ASN A 12 -1.63 -15.79 -1.34
CA ASN A 12 -3.01 -15.52 -1.71
C ASN A 12 -3.95 -15.73 -0.52
N GLY A 13 -4.76 -14.72 -0.19
CA GLY A 13 -5.77 -14.83 0.86
C GLY A 13 -5.24 -14.65 2.28
N VAL A 14 -4.17 -13.87 2.47
CA VAL A 14 -3.58 -13.62 3.79
C VAL A 14 -4.28 -12.43 4.47
N ASN A 15 -4.65 -12.63 5.74
CA ASN A 15 -5.27 -11.61 6.58
C ASN A 15 -4.38 -11.27 7.78
N VAL A 16 -4.06 -10.00 7.98
CA VAL A 16 -3.38 -9.48 9.16
C VAL A 16 -4.38 -8.64 9.94
N LEU A 17 -4.78 -9.12 11.12
CA LEU A 17 -5.93 -8.59 11.84
C LEU A 17 -5.56 -8.21 13.28
N ASN A 18 -6.05 -7.06 13.75
CA ASN A 18 -6.10 -6.67 15.17
C ASN A 18 -4.78 -6.89 15.92
N THR A 19 -3.66 -6.45 15.34
CA THR A 19 -2.31 -6.71 15.88
C THR A 19 -1.58 -5.39 16.12
N GLU A 20 -0.72 -5.37 17.13
CA GLU A 20 0.21 -4.28 17.40
C GLU A 20 1.63 -4.70 16.99
N ILE A 21 2.27 -3.91 16.13
CA ILE A 21 3.59 -4.20 15.56
C ILE A 21 4.49 -2.98 15.82
N LYS A 22 5.61 -3.23 16.52
CA LYS A 22 6.60 -2.20 16.87
C LYS A 22 7.96 -2.62 16.37
N THR A 23 8.46 -1.93 15.36
CA THR A 23 9.62 -2.35 14.58
C THR A 23 10.59 -1.20 14.33
N GLY A 24 11.71 -1.49 13.67
CA GLY A 24 12.65 -0.46 13.22
C GLY A 24 12.51 -0.17 11.72
N ASP A 25 11.66 -0.91 11.02
CA ASP A 25 11.47 -0.90 9.57
C ASP A 25 9.97 -1.18 9.26
N ASP A 26 9.63 -1.71 8.07
CA ASP A 26 8.24 -1.85 7.62
C ASP A 26 7.40 -2.67 8.61
N CYS A 27 6.27 -2.09 9.03
CA CYS A 27 5.30 -2.76 9.91
C CYS A 27 4.72 -4.00 9.23
N VAL A 28 4.28 -3.81 7.98
CA VAL A 28 3.89 -4.90 7.07
C VAL A 28 4.46 -4.59 5.70
N LEU A 29 5.25 -5.51 5.15
CA LEU A 29 5.83 -5.44 3.81
C LEU A 29 5.11 -6.42 2.88
N ILE A 30 4.57 -5.92 1.77
CA ILE A 30 3.88 -6.73 0.76
C ILE A 30 4.75 -6.80 -0.50
N GLY A 31 5.36 -7.95 -0.74
CA GLY A 31 6.16 -8.26 -1.92
C GLY A 31 5.35 -8.79 -3.11
N ASP A 32 6.08 -9.10 -4.19
CA ASP A 32 5.56 -9.56 -5.48
C ASP A 32 4.62 -10.76 -5.37
N GLY A 33 3.69 -10.89 -6.32
CA GLY A 33 2.76 -12.02 -6.42
C GLY A 33 1.72 -12.14 -5.32
N SER A 34 1.64 -11.17 -4.41
CA SER A 34 0.69 -11.18 -3.31
C SER A 34 -0.70 -10.75 -3.77
N LYS A 35 -1.71 -11.57 -3.46
CA LYS A 35 -3.09 -11.41 -3.94
C LYS A 35 -4.11 -11.55 -2.82
N ASN A 36 -5.21 -10.81 -2.89
CA ASN A 36 -6.33 -10.90 -1.96
C ASN A 36 -5.89 -10.75 -0.48
N LEU A 37 -5.27 -9.62 -0.16
CA LEU A 37 -4.78 -9.34 1.18
C LEU A 37 -5.73 -8.42 1.94
N VAL A 38 -5.91 -8.69 3.24
CA VAL A 38 -6.63 -7.79 4.15
C VAL A 38 -5.77 -7.47 5.36
N ILE A 39 -5.44 -6.21 5.55
CA ILE A 39 -4.79 -5.67 6.75
C ILE A 39 -5.83 -4.79 7.46
N ASN A 40 -6.28 -5.20 8.65
CA ASN A 40 -7.37 -4.53 9.33
C ASN A 40 -7.16 -4.44 10.84
N GLY A 41 -7.35 -3.24 11.42
CA GLY A 41 -7.21 -3.06 12.86
C GLY A 41 -5.76 -3.14 13.35
N VAL A 42 -4.78 -2.87 12.48
CA VAL A 42 -3.35 -2.96 12.84
C VAL A 42 -2.86 -1.64 13.40
N THR A 43 -2.16 -1.71 14.52
CA THR A 43 -1.43 -0.57 15.09
C THR A 43 0.05 -0.73 14.79
N CYS A 44 0.60 0.20 14.00
CA CYS A 44 1.99 0.20 13.57
C CYS A 44 2.78 1.32 14.26
N GLY A 45 3.94 0.97 14.81
CA GLY A 45 5.01 1.92 15.06
C GLY A 45 5.66 1.83 16.46
N PRO A 46 6.87 2.40 16.65
CA PRO A 46 7.65 3.19 15.68
C PRO A 46 8.21 2.34 14.52
N GLY A 47 8.84 2.97 13.53
CA GLY A 47 9.45 2.29 12.37
C GLY A 47 8.96 2.85 11.04
N HIS A 48 9.07 2.05 9.98
CA HIS A 48 8.34 2.31 8.73
C HIS A 48 6.90 1.79 8.83
N ASP A 49 6.15 2.02 7.78
CA ASP A 49 4.69 1.88 7.69
C ASP A 49 4.26 0.54 7.09
N ILE A 50 3.00 0.44 6.69
CA ILE A 50 2.54 -0.61 5.78
C ILE A 50 2.98 -0.24 4.36
N SER A 51 3.85 -1.06 3.79
CA SER A 51 4.46 -0.85 2.48
C SER A 51 4.10 -1.95 1.48
N ILE A 52 3.81 -1.57 0.24
CA ILE A 52 3.84 -2.47 -0.92
C ILE A 52 5.18 -2.26 -1.64
N GLY A 53 5.86 -3.35 -1.97
CA GLY A 53 7.15 -3.37 -2.65
C GLY A 53 8.34 -3.59 -1.71
N SER A 54 9.56 -3.19 -2.06
CA SER A 54 9.88 -2.60 -3.36
C SER A 54 9.60 -3.60 -4.48
N LEU A 55 8.76 -3.18 -5.41
CA LEU A 55 8.54 -3.89 -6.66
C LEU A 55 9.61 -3.44 -7.66
N GLU A 56 9.68 -4.14 -8.78
CA GLU A 56 10.55 -3.86 -9.90
C GLU A 56 12.03 -4.11 -9.56
N LEU A 57 12.37 -4.87 -8.52
CA LEU A 57 13.78 -5.20 -8.26
C LEU A 57 14.24 -6.42 -9.07
N PHE A 58 13.34 -7.39 -9.22
CA PHE A 58 13.65 -8.69 -9.82
C PHE A 58 12.99 -8.87 -11.19
N LYS A 59 13.63 -9.68 -12.03
CA LYS A 59 13.00 -10.13 -13.28
C LYS A 59 11.86 -11.10 -12.95
N ASN A 60 10.76 -10.98 -13.70
CA ASN A 60 9.56 -11.82 -13.57
C ASN A 60 8.86 -11.68 -12.21
N GLU A 61 8.84 -10.48 -11.63
CA GLU A 61 7.97 -10.20 -10.50
C GLU A 61 6.50 -10.39 -10.88
N GLU A 62 5.76 -11.06 -10.01
CA GLU A 62 4.32 -11.24 -10.21
C GLU A 62 3.52 -10.03 -9.71
N PRO A 63 2.35 -9.76 -10.29
CA PRO A 63 1.51 -8.63 -9.89
C PRO A 63 1.06 -8.73 -8.43
N VAL A 64 1.03 -7.59 -7.76
CA VAL A 64 0.31 -7.41 -6.48
C VAL A 64 -1.12 -6.99 -6.79
N ASP A 65 -2.12 -7.71 -6.30
CA ASP A 65 -3.53 -7.43 -6.63
C ASP A 65 -4.47 -7.56 -5.43
N ARG A 66 -5.46 -6.68 -5.32
CA ARG A 66 -6.52 -6.71 -4.29
C ARG A 66 -5.95 -6.70 -2.87
N VAL A 67 -5.25 -5.62 -2.53
CA VAL A 67 -4.79 -5.36 -1.16
C VAL A 67 -5.73 -4.35 -0.52
N THR A 68 -6.31 -4.69 0.62
CA THR A 68 -7.13 -3.79 1.44
C THR A 68 -6.44 -3.53 2.76
N VAL A 69 -6.15 -2.26 3.06
CA VAL A 69 -5.64 -1.80 4.35
C VAL A 69 -6.67 -0.87 4.96
N LYS A 70 -7.23 -1.22 6.12
CA LYS A 70 -8.29 -0.43 6.72
C LYS A 70 -8.25 -0.38 8.25
N ASN A 71 -8.82 0.66 8.84
CA ASN A 71 -8.92 0.82 10.31
C ASN A 71 -7.57 0.67 11.02
N CYS A 72 -6.48 1.16 10.43
CA CYS A 72 -5.15 1.01 11.00
C CYS A 72 -4.73 2.29 11.72
N THR A 73 -3.92 2.16 12.77
CA THR A 73 -3.37 3.29 13.52
C THR A 73 -1.86 3.34 13.33
N MET A 74 -1.35 4.50 12.93
CA MET A 74 0.07 4.73 12.69
C MET A 74 0.63 5.62 13.79
N THR A 75 1.56 5.12 14.59
CA THR A 75 2.13 5.86 15.73
C THR A 75 3.64 6.04 15.54
N ASN A 76 4.12 7.27 15.38
CA ASN A 76 5.55 7.56 15.18
C ASN A 76 6.17 6.78 13.99
N THR A 77 5.38 6.51 12.95
CA THR A 77 5.85 5.93 11.69
C THR A 77 6.34 7.02 10.75
N SER A 78 7.18 6.67 9.77
CA SER A 78 7.77 7.65 8.86
C SER A 78 6.81 8.23 7.81
N ASN A 79 5.95 7.41 7.19
CA ASN A 79 5.17 7.77 5.99
C ASN A 79 3.70 7.28 6.00
N GLY A 80 3.26 6.52 7.01
CA GLY A 80 1.88 6.03 7.17
C GLY A 80 1.49 4.84 6.28
N VAL A 81 1.46 4.99 4.95
CA VAL A 81 1.35 3.88 3.98
C VAL A 81 2.16 4.20 2.73
N ARG A 82 2.77 3.20 2.10
CA ARG A 82 3.71 3.42 1.01
C ARG A 82 3.61 2.37 -0.10
N ILE A 83 3.87 2.78 -1.34
CA ILE A 83 4.11 1.88 -2.47
C ILE A 83 5.50 2.23 -3.00
N LYS A 84 6.39 1.24 -3.12
CA LYS A 84 7.79 1.40 -3.50
C LYS A 84 8.04 0.70 -4.84
N GLY A 85 8.54 1.43 -5.84
CA GLY A 85 9.13 0.86 -7.06
C GLY A 85 10.64 1.11 -7.14
N TRP A 86 11.36 0.26 -7.88
CA TRP A 86 12.79 0.46 -8.16
C TRP A 86 12.98 1.22 -9.48
N PRO A 87 13.64 2.40 -9.46
CA PRO A 87 13.84 3.19 -10.66
C PRO A 87 14.68 2.44 -11.71
N GLY A 88 14.19 2.38 -12.95
CA GLY A 88 14.95 1.88 -14.11
C GLY A 88 14.91 0.37 -14.32
N ALA A 89 13.99 -0.33 -13.67
CA ALA A 89 13.78 -1.76 -13.86
C ALA A 89 12.52 -2.06 -14.68
N GLU A 90 12.24 -3.36 -14.89
CA GLU A 90 11.10 -3.82 -15.69
C GLU A 90 9.76 -3.38 -15.05
N PRO A 91 8.72 -3.10 -15.85
CA PRO A 91 7.48 -2.55 -15.32
C PRO A 91 6.81 -3.53 -14.35
N GLY A 92 6.60 -3.10 -13.11
CA GLY A 92 5.85 -3.82 -12.10
C GLY A 92 4.36 -3.50 -12.19
N THR A 93 3.52 -4.44 -11.76
CA THR A 93 2.07 -4.24 -11.75
C THR A 93 1.51 -4.39 -10.34
N CYS A 94 0.75 -3.37 -9.93
CA CYS A 94 0.05 -3.30 -8.66
C CYS A 94 -1.37 -2.78 -8.94
N SER A 95 -2.41 -3.51 -8.55
CA SER A 95 -3.79 -3.15 -8.88
C SER A 95 -4.78 -3.41 -7.74
N ASN A 96 -5.90 -2.69 -7.77
CA ASN A 96 -6.99 -2.83 -6.79
C ASN A 96 -6.50 -2.66 -5.33
N ILE A 97 -5.70 -1.63 -5.08
CA ILE A 97 -5.19 -1.30 -3.74
C ILE A 97 -6.15 -0.30 -3.08
N HIS A 98 -6.58 -0.62 -1.86
CA HIS A 98 -7.53 0.18 -1.11
C HIS A 98 -6.97 0.52 0.27
N PHE A 99 -6.82 1.81 0.56
CA PHE A 99 -6.45 2.34 1.87
C PHE A 99 -7.63 3.11 2.46
N GLU A 100 -8.07 2.77 3.67
CA GLU A 100 -9.24 3.37 4.31
C GLU A 100 -9.02 3.58 5.82
N ASP A 101 -9.51 4.70 6.35
CA ASP A 101 -9.51 4.99 7.80
C ASP A 101 -8.16 4.67 8.49
N ILE A 102 -7.08 5.25 7.96
CA ILE A 102 -5.74 5.19 8.54
C ILE A 102 -5.57 6.40 9.49
N LEU A 103 -5.53 6.13 10.79
CA LEU A 103 -5.50 7.15 11.85
C LEU A 103 -4.04 7.51 12.22
N HIS A 104 -3.82 8.77 12.61
CA HIS A 104 -2.56 9.31 13.15
C HIS A 104 -1.38 9.48 12.15
N CYS A 105 -1.63 9.53 10.85
CA CYS A 105 -0.59 9.91 9.88
C CYS A 105 -0.22 11.40 9.97
N GLU A 106 0.66 11.79 10.88
CA GLU A 106 1.51 12.96 10.64
C GLU A 106 2.52 12.58 9.54
N ASN A 107 2.59 13.37 8.46
CA ASN A 107 3.52 13.15 7.35
C ASN A 107 3.27 11.89 6.48
N LEU A 108 2.01 11.63 6.09
CA LEU A 108 1.74 10.62 5.06
C LEU A 108 2.56 10.93 3.78
N GLU A 109 3.45 10.04 3.33
CA GLU A 109 4.27 10.26 2.13
C GLU A 109 4.08 9.15 1.09
N LEU A 110 3.65 9.54 -0.11
CA LEU A 110 3.57 8.69 -1.29
C LEU A 110 4.77 8.98 -2.20
N GLY A 111 5.78 8.11 -2.17
CA GLY A 111 7.00 8.27 -2.95
C GLY A 111 7.11 7.26 -4.10
N ASN A 112 7.57 7.69 -5.28
CA ASN A 112 7.89 6.83 -6.42
C ASN A 112 6.79 5.80 -6.76
N ILE A 113 5.59 6.28 -7.09
CA ILE A 113 4.52 5.46 -7.61
C ILE A 113 4.72 5.33 -9.13
N GLU A 114 5.21 4.19 -9.60
CA GLU A 114 5.12 3.79 -11.00
C GLU A 114 4.35 2.47 -11.08
N ILE A 115 3.07 2.59 -11.38
CA ILE A 115 2.16 1.49 -11.59
C ILE A 115 1.78 1.54 -13.05
N THR A 116 2.39 0.66 -13.85
CA THR A 116 1.97 0.46 -15.22
C THR A 116 0.91 -0.62 -15.25
N TYR A 117 -0.25 -0.30 -15.82
CA TYR A 117 -1.36 -1.21 -15.97
C TYR A 117 -1.46 -1.65 -17.44
N SER A 118 -1.35 -2.95 -17.71
CA SER A 118 -1.35 -3.53 -19.06
C SER A 118 -2.52 -4.49 -19.35
N GLY A 119 -3.48 -4.62 -18.43
CA GLY A 119 -4.64 -5.53 -18.59
C GLY A 119 -5.84 -4.91 -19.34
N PRO A 120 -6.94 -5.67 -19.53
CA PRO A 120 -8.15 -5.21 -20.24
C PRO A 120 -9.11 -4.35 -19.39
N THR A 121 -8.85 -4.16 -18.09
CA THR A 121 -9.68 -3.34 -17.19
C THR A 121 -9.20 -1.88 -17.15
N ARG A 122 -9.88 -1.02 -16.37
CA ARG A 122 -9.59 0.43 -16.33
C ARG A 122 -8.15 0.74 -15.85
N PRO A 123 -7.57 1.91 -16.19
CA PRO A 123 -6.25 2.32 -15.72
C PRO A 123 -6.14 2.25 -14.20
N ALA A 124 -4.93 2.04 -13.68
CA ALA A 124 -4.66 2.20 -12.26
C ALA A 124 -5.07 3.61 -11.82
N VAL A 125 -5.74 3.72 -10.66
CA VAL A 125 -6.17 4.99 -10.08
C VAL A 125 -5.68 5.06 -8.64
N SER A 126 -5.30 6.26 -8.19
CA SER A 126 -4.99 6.54 -6.79
C SER A 126 -6.08 7.42 -6.19
N GLN A 127 -6.67 6.97 -5.09
CA GLN A 127 -7.74 7.64 -4.36
C GLN A 127 -7.33 7.81 -2.91
N CYS A 128 -7.67 8.96 -2.32
CA CYS A 128 -7.33 9.27 -0.94
C CYS A 128 -8.57 9.82 -0.24
N LEU A 129 -9.00 9.16 0.83
CA LEU A 129 -10.12 9.61 1.65
C LEU A 129 -9.58 10.28 2.92
N LYS A 130 -9.94 11.55 3.13
CA LYS A 130 -9.62 12.35 4.35
C LYS A 130 -8.12 12.56 4.63
N VAL A 131 -7.23 12.26 3.68
CA VAL A 131 -5.77 12.45 3.82
C VAL A 131 -5.22 13.28 2.67
N LYS A 132 -4.17 14.07 2.96
CA LYS A 132 -3.38 14.79 1.95
C LYS A 132 -1.93 14.33 2.07
N PRO A 133 -1.49 13.32 1.30
CA PRO A 133 -0.12 12.86 1.35
C PRO A 133 0.81 13.93 0.79
N LYS A 134 2.01 14.01 1.37
CA LYS A 134 3.19 14.52 0.69
C LYS A 134 3.52 13.54 -0.43
N VAL A 135 3.82 14.05 -1.62
CA VAL A 135 4.10 13.20 -2.77
C VAL A 135 5.52 13.47 -3.23
N SER A 136 6.30 12.41 -3.48
CA SER A 136 7.69 12.51 -3.93
C SER A 136 7.98 11.58 -5.11
N GLY A 137 8.95 11.95 -5.96
CA GLY A 137 9.33 11.14 -7.11
C GLY A 137 8.26 11.03 -8.21
N LYS A 138 8.38 10.00 -9.06
CA LYS A 138 7.44 9.75 -10.18
C LYS A 138 6.09 9.26 -9.65
N GLN A 139 4.99 9.67 -10.29
CA GLN A 139 3.63 9.38 -9.86
C GLN A 139 2.75 9.02 -11.06
N ASN A 140 2.61 7.73 -11.31
CA ASN A 140 1.78 7.17 -12.35
C ASN A 140 1.05 5.94 -11.79
N PRO A 141 -0.26 6.01 -11.51
CA PRO A 141 -1.12 7.18 -11.64
C PRO A 141 -0.80 8.26 -10.60
N ALA A 142 -1.17 9.51 -10.88
CA ALA A 142 -0.99 10.60 -9.93
C ALA A 142 -1.69 10.28 -8.59
N ALA A 143 -0.96 10.43 -7.48
CA ALA A 143 -1.47 10.24 -6.13
C ALA A 143 -2.75 11.05 -5.88
N CYS A 144 -3.76 10.41 -5.28
CA CYS A 144 -5.02 11.05 -4.90
C CYS A 144 -5.76 11.79 -6.03
N SER A 145 -5.53 11.41 -7.29
CA SER A 145 -6.08 12.13 -8.46
C SER A 145 -7.48 11.70 -8.86
N ALA A 146 -7.92 10.53 -8.43
CA ALA A 146 -9.23 10.01 -8.80
C ALA A 146 -10.31 10.37 -7.77
N PRO A 147 -11.56 10.64 -8.21
CA PRO A 147 -12.68 10.88 -7.31
C PRO A 147 -12.95 9.62 -6.48
N ILE A 148 -13.29 9.84 -5.21
CA ILE A 148 -13.67 8.78 -4.28
C ILE A 148 -15.02 8.21 -4.73
N PRO A 149 -15.16 6.90 -4.96
CA PRO A 149 -16.44 6.28 -5.26
C PRO A 149 -17.39 6.56 -4.09
N ALA A 150 -18.60 7.02 -4.39
CA ALA A 150 -19.62 7.18 -3.37
C ALA A 150 -19.82 5.82 -2.68
N LYS A 151 -19.83 5.82 -1.34
CA LYS A 151 -20.10 4.62 -0.54
C LYS A 151 -21.35 3.95 -1.11
N PRO A 152 -21.34 2.63 -1.41
CA PRO A 152 -22.54 1.94 -1.84
C PRO A 152 -23.61 2.20 -0.78
N THR A 153 -24.70 2.87 -1.20
CA THR A 153 -25.82 3.09 -0.31
C THR A 153 -26.38 1.72 -0.01
N SER A 154 -26.30 1.29 1.26
CA SER A 154 -26.98 0.11 1.76
C SER A 154 -28.46 0.27 1.47
N THR A 155 -28.94 -0.29 0.36
CA THR A 155 -30.36 -0.55 0.17
C THR A 155 -30.77 -1.55 1.25
N ALA A 156 -31.55 -1.05 2.21
CA ALA A 156 -32.31 -1.88 3.14
C ALA A 156 -33.32 -2.75 2.37
#